data_AF-X1DKZ6-F1
#
_entry.id   AF-X1DKZ6-F1
#
_cell.length_a   1.000
_cell.length_b   1.000
_cell.length_c   1.000
_cell.angle_alpha   90.00
_cell.angle_beta   90.00
_cell.angle_gamma   90.00
#
_symmetry.space_group_name_H-M   'P 1'
#
loop_
_entity.id
_entity.type
_entity.pdbx_description
1 polymer ?
#
loop_
_entity_poly.entity_id
_entity_poly.type
_entity_poly.pdbx_seq_one_letter_code
_entity_poly.pdbx_strand_id
1 'polypeptide(L)'
;GVRSIVSFGNMADVDATDLITHFNKDKGTKVIALYIEGFKNGRKFYEVAKNLEKPLIVLKGGKVEEVKEATISHVGAMAGDYDIVKTVFGDANVINAEDIQQFFEYCKIFTLLDEKRVEGNKIAVLSNSGGLGILGADGIKNSRLSLTKYIKNTISKFSLDISKSFSKSI
;
A
#
# COMPACT_ATOMS: atom_id res chain seq x y z
N GLY A 1 -11.85 9.46 5.41
CA GLY A 1 -11.81 10.91 5.16
C GLY A 1 -10.37 11.37 5.15
N VAL A 2 -10.09 12.54 4.58
CA VAL A 2 -8.72 13.09 4.50
C VAL A 2 -8.49 14.04 5.68
N ARG A 3 -7.36 13.89 6.38
CA ARG A 3 -7.00 14.76 7.50
C ARG A 3 -6.28 16.03 7.06
N SER A 4 -5.36 15.90 6.11
CA SER A 4 -4.58 17.00 5.56
C SER A 4 -4.20 16.69 4.11
N ILE A 5 -4.09 17.72 3.28
CA ILE A 5 -3.56 17.66 1.92
C ILE A 5 -2.50 18.75 1.84
N VAL A 6 -1.29 18.37 1.44
CA VAL A 6 -0.16 19.30 1.31
C VAL A 6 0.40 19.18 -0.10
N SER A 7 0.40 20.29 -0.82
CA SER A 7 1.25 20.45 -2.01
C SER A 7 2.51 21.19 -1.57
N PHE A 8 3.67 20.59 -1.78
CA PHE A 8 4.97 21.11 -1.33
C PHE A 8 5.89 21.48 -2.51
N GLY A 9 5.32 21.52 -3.72
CA GLY A 9 5.95 22.09 -4.91
C GLY A 9 7.37 21.59 -5.18
N ASN A 10 8.28 22.54 -5.40
CA ASN A 10 9.68 22.29 -5.76
C ASN A 10 10.59 21.83 -4.60
N MET A 11 10.05 21.62 -3.39
CA MET A 11 10.84 21.17 -2.23
C MET A 11 12.05 22.09 -1.92
N ALA A 12 11.93 23.40 -2.14
CA ALA A 12 13.03 24.35 -1.95
C ALA A 12 13.57 24.30 -0.50
N ASP A 13 12.66 24.29 0.47
CA ASP A 13 12.97 24.17 1.90
C ASP A 13 12.43 22.84 2.45
N VAL A 14 11.13 22.81 2.81
CA VAL A 14 10.43 21.62 3.30
C VAL A 14 10.32 20.55 2.21
N ASP A 15 10.77 19.33 2.52
CA ASP A 15 10.69 18.19 1.62
C ASP A 15 9.73 17.09 2.12
N ALA A 16 9.55 16.05 1.29
CA ALA A 16 8.68 14.92 1.62
C ALA A 16 9.08 14.22 2.93
N THR A 17 10.37 14.18 3.25
CA THR A 17 10.90 13.54 4.47
C THR A 17 10.49 14.31 5.72
N ASP A 18 10.48 15.64 5.65
CA ASP A 18 10.05 16.50 6.76
C ASP A 18 8.55 16.33 7.01
N LEU A 19 7.74 16.29 5.94
CA LEU A 19 6.30 16.03 6.03
C LEU A 19 5.99 14.63 6.58
N ILE A 20 6.67 13.60 6.09
CA ILE A 20 6.53 12.22 6.60
C ILE A 20 6.84 12.20 8.10
N THR A 21 7.94 12.82 8.52
CA THR A 21 8.35 12.86 9.93
C THR A 21 7.32 13.59 10.79
N HIS A 22 6.76 14.69 10.30
CA HIS A 22 5.71 15.44 10.98
C HIS A 22 4.44 14.59 11.14
N PHE A 23 3.93 14.03 10.05
CA PHE A 23 2.68 13.25 10.07
C PHE A 23 2.82 11.90 10.79
N ASN A 24 4.02 11.34 10.88
CA ASN A 24 4.27 10.16 11.70
C ASN A 24 3.99 10.46 13.20
N LYS A 25 4.31 11.67 13.67
CA LYS A 25 4.07 12.08 15.07
C LYS A 25 2.65 12.58 15.34
N ASP A 26 1.91 12.97 14.30
CA ASP A 26 0.54 13.48 14.46
C ASP A 26 -0.46 12.36 14.78
N LYS A 27 -0.97 12.33 16.02
CA LYS A 27 -1.90 11.28 16.50
C LYS A 27 -3.18 11.12 15.67
N GLY A 28 -3.62 12.15 14.96
CA GLY A 28 -4.81 12.04 14.11
C GLY A 28 -4.54 11.46 12.72
N THR A 29 -3.28 11.38 12.30
CA THR A 29 -2.90 10.75 11.02
C THR A 29 -2.74 9.25 11.23
N LYS A 30 -3.50 8.46 10.47
CA LYS A 30 -3.47 6.98 10.51
C LYS A 30 -2.60 6.39 9.40
N VAL A 31 -2.63 7.00 8.22
CA VAL A 31 -1.94 6.57 6.99
C VAL A 31 -1.30 7.79 6.35
N ILE A 32 -0.07 7.66 5.86
CA ILE A 32 0.63 8.69 5.09
C ILE A 32 0.60 8.25 3.62
N ALA A 33 0.09 9.12 2.75
CA ALA A 33 0.00 8.87 1.31
C ALA A 33 0.77 9.96 0.57
N LEU A 34 1.70 9.56 -0.30
CA LEU A 34 2.64 10.46 -0.95
C LEU A 34 2.70 10.18 -2.46
N TYR A 35 2.43 11.20 -3.26
CA TYR A 35 2.88 11.24 -4.64
C TYR A 35 4.24 11.94 -4.69
N ILE A 36 5.24 11.34 -5.33
CA ILE A 36 6.59 11.91 -5.42
C ILE A 36 7.22 11.59 -6.76
N GLU A 37 7.92 12.56 -7.34
CA GLU A 37 8.59 12.42 -8.64
C GLU A 37 10.10 12.21 -8.50
N GLY A 38 10.70 12.72 -7.43
CA GLY A 38 12.12 12.59 -7.14
C GLY A 38 12.44 12.86 -5.68
N PHE A 39 13.65 12.51 -5.26
CA PHE A 39 14.10 12.68 -3.88
C PHE A 39 15.22 13.72 -3.81
N LYS A 40 15.11 14.68 -2.90
CA LYS A 40 16.19 15.62 -2.57
C LYS A 40 17.34 14.89 -1.86
N ASN A 41 17.00 13.99 -0.93
CA ASN A 41 17.96 13.13 -0.23
C ASN A 41 17.37 11.73 -0.02
N GLY A 42 17.69 10.80 -0.94
CA GLY A 42 17.16 9.43 -0.90
C GLY A 42 17.59 8.63 0.34
N ARG A 43 18.78 8.87 0.89
CA ARG A 43 19.25 8.19 2.11
C ARG A 43 18.46 8.66 3.33
N LYS A 44 18.23 9.96 3.47
CA LYS A 44 17.38 10.53 4.54
C LYS A 44 15.95 9.96 4.44
N PHE A 45 15.39 9.88 3.22
CA PHE A 45 14.08 9.27 2.99
C PHE A 45 14.05 7.82 3.47
N TYR A 46 15.02 6.99 3.08
CA TYR A 46 15.10 5.59 3.49
C TYR A 46 15.14 5.43 5.02
N GLU A 47 16.01 6.18 5.69
CA GLU A 47 16.15 6.12 7.15
C GLU A 47 14.86 6.52 7.88
N VAL A 48 14.16 7.54 7.38
CA VAL A 48 12.87 7.94 7.95
C VAL A 48 11.79 6.90 7.66
N ALA A 49 11.67 6.45 6.42
CA ALA A 49 10.65 5.50 6.00
C ALA A 49 10.75 4.16 6.76
N LYS A 50 11.97 3.67 6.96
CA LYS A 50 12.23 2.41 7.69
C LYS A 50 11.77 2.42 9.15
N ASN A 51 11.72 3.60 9.78
CA ASN A 51 11.39 3.78 11.19
C ASN A 51 9.96 4.31 11.42
N LEU A 52 9.08 4.22 10.41
CA LEU A 52 7.70 4.66 10.56
C LEU A 52 6.87 3.69 11.38
N GLU A 53 5.98 4.25 12.21
CA GLU A 53 4.99 3.48 12.95
C GLU A 53 3.68 3.33 12.15
N LYS A 54 3.53 4.14 11.11
CA LYS A 54 2.32 4.25 10.28
C LYS A 54 2.61 3.79 8.85
N PRO A 55 1.61 3.22 8.17
CA PRO A 55 1.75 2.86 6.75
C PRO A 55 2.09 4.10 5.91
N LEU A 56 3.16 3.98 5.11
CA LEU A 56 3.52 4.94 4.08
C LEU A 56 3.25 4.34 2.71
N ILE A 57 2.27 4.93 2.00
CA ILE A 57 1.88 4.54 0.65
C ILE A 57 2.47 5.57 -0.31
N VAL A 58 3.22 5.12 -1.32
CA VAL A 58 3.89 6.00 -2.28
C VAL A 58 3.44 5.68 -3.69
N LEU A 59 3.05 6.70 -4.44
CA LEU A 59 2.93 6.67 -5.90
C LEU A 59 4.13 7.43 -6.49
N LYS A 60 5.08 6.70 -7.08
CA LYS A 60 6.25 7.29 -7.74
C LYS A 60 5.89 7.73 -9.17
N GLY A 61 5.96 9.03 -9.44
CA GLY A 61 5.93 9.58 -10.81
C GLY A 61 7.27 9.38 -11.53
N GLY A 62 7.32 9.58 -12.85
CA GLY A 62 8.57 9.49 -13.62
C GLY A 62 9.23 8.11 -13.57
N LYS A 63 8.45 7.05 -13.83
CA LYS A 63 8.92 5.64 -13.84
C LYS A 63 9.62 5.25 -15.14
N VAL A 64 9.33 5.97 -16.22
CA VAL A 64 9.80 5.71 -17.58
C VAL A 64 11.10 6.46 -17.82
N GLU A 65 12.11 5.79 -18.35
CA GLU A 65 13.47 6.32 -18.47
C GLU A 65 13.52 7.54 -19.41
N GLU A 66 12.71 7.52 -20.46
CA GLU A 66 12.62 8.59 -21.48
C GLU A 66 12.09 9.91 -20.91
N VAL A 67 11.37 9.89 -19.79
CA VAL A 67 10.86 11.09 -19.11
C VAL A 67 11.70 11.48 -17.88
N LYS A 68 12.80 10.75 -17.61
CA LYS A 68 13.67 10.98 -16.45
C LYS A 68 14.33 12.35 -16.48
N GLU A 69 14.91 12.75 -17.61
CA GLU A 69 15.54 14.07 -17.79
C GLU A 69 14.53 15.22 -17.66
N ALA A 70 13.34 15.06 -18.25
CA ALA A 70 12.24 16.02 -18.08
C ALA A 70 11.79 16.13 -16.62
N THR A 71 11.78 15.00 -15.88
CA THR A 71 11.43 14.99 -14.45
C THR A 71 12.51 15.66 -13.59
N ILE A 72 13.80 15.42 -13.88
CA ILE A 72 14.91 16.05 -13.15
C ILE A 72 14.88 17.56 -13.32
N SER A 73 14.68 18.04 -14.55
CA SER A 73 14.59 19.48 -14.84
C SER A 73 13.35 20.15 -14.21
N HIS A 74 12.22 19.43 -14.12
CA HIS A 74 10.99 19.94 -13.50
C HIS A 74 11.04 19.98 -11.96
N VAL A 75 11.62 18.96 -11.34
CA VAL A 75 11.55 18.75 -9.88
C VAL A 75 12.82 19.22 -9.16
N GLY A 76 13.93 19.38 -9.89
CA GLY A 76 15.23 19.75 -9.31
C GLY A 76 15.79 18.70 -8.35
N ALA A 77 15.34 17.45 -8.48
CA ALA A 77 15.67 16.35 -7.59
C ALA A 77 16.16 15.13 -8.39
N MET A 78 16.88 14.22 -7.72
CA MET A 78 17.33 12.99 -8.36
C MET A 78 16.13 12.11 -8.72
N ALA A 79 15.95 11.86 -10.02
CA ALA A 79 15.15 10.75 -10.50
C ALA A 79 16.01 9.49 -10.42
N GLY A 80 15.90 8.74 -9.32
CA GLY A 80 16.52 7.43 -9.19
C GLY A 80 15.96 6.44 -10.22
N ASP A 81 16.73 5.41 -10.55
CA ASP A 81 16.23 4.26 -11.30
C ASP A 81 15.03 3.64 -10.57
N TYR A 82 13.94 3.36 -11.31
CA TYR A 82 12.70 2.92 -10.69
C TYR A 82 12.82 1.54 -10.03
N ASP A 83 13.60 0.62 -10.60
CA ASP A 83 13.80 -0.72 -10.03
C ASP A 83 14.61 -0.64 -8.73
N ILE A 84 15.59 0.27 -8.66
CA ILE A 84 16.31 0.57 -7.42
C ILE A 84 15.36 1.16 -6.38
N VAL A 85 14.55 2.15 -6.76
CA VAL A 85 13.58 2.78 -5.85
C VAL A 85 12.58 1.76 -5.30
N LYS A 86 12.07 0.86 -6.15
CA LYS A 86 11.14 -0.20 -5.75
C LYS A 86 11.78 -1.18 -4.76
N THR A 87 13.05 -1.52 -4.95
CA THR A 87 13.81 -2.35 -4.02
C THR A 87 13.96 -1.65 -2.66
N VAL A 88 14.37 -0.38 -2.67
CA VAL A 88 14.51 0.44 -1.46
C VAL A 88 13.19 0.60 -0.72
N PHE A 89 12.08 0.76 -1.43
CA PHE A 89 10.74 0.81 -0.83
C PHE A 89 10.40 -0.49 -0.11
N GLY A 90 10.66 -1.65 -0.73
CA GLY A 90 10.44 -2.95 -0.09
C GLY A 90 11.24 -3.11 1.21
N ASP A 91 12.51 -2.72 1.22
CA ASP A 91 13.38 -2.79 2.41
C ASP A 91 12.98 -1.79 3.51
N ALA A 92 12.35 -0.68 3.14
CA ALA A 92 11.89 0.36 4.07
C ALA A 92 10.44 0.19 4.53
N ASN A 93 9.77 -0.92 4.19
CA ASN A 93 8.34 -1.15 4.45
C ASN A 93 7.41 -0.08 3.83
N VAL A 94 7.83 0.52 2.72
CA VAL A 94 7.03 1.46 1.93
C VAL A 94 6.13 0.68 0.97
N ILE A 95 4.84 1.00 0.99
CA ILE A 95 3.85 0.39 0.10
C ILE A 95 3.87 1.15 -1.23
N ASN A 96 4.50 0.55 -2.24
CA ASN A 96 4.56 1.11 -3.59
C ASN A 96 3.24 0.87 -4.34
N ALA A 97 2.55 1.94 -4.75
CA ALA A 97 1.41 1.87 -5.66
C ALA A 97 1.89 1.96 -7.12
N GLU A 98 1.43 1.04 -7.97
CA GLU A 98 1.83 1.04 -9.37
C GLU A 98 1.09 2.09 -10.21
N ASP A 99 -0.11 2.46 -9.81
CA ASP A 99 -0.93 3.48 -10.47
C ASP A 99 -1.81 4.24 -9.46
N ILE A 100 -2.54 5.23 -9.97
CA ILE A 100 -3.42 6.06 -9.16
C ILE A 100 -4.59 5.29 -8.56
N GLN A 101 -5.08 4.24 -9.24
CA GLN A 101 -6.17 3.42 -8.72
C GLN A 101 -5.70 2.63 -7.50
N GLN A 102 -4.57 1.91 -7.63
CA GLN A 102 -3.94 1.21 -6.51
C GLN A 102 -3.59 2.16 -5.36
N PHE A 103 -3.12 3.37 -5.67
CA PHE A 103 -2.80 4.36 -4.65
C PHE A 103 -4.01 4.68 -3.75
N PHE A 104 -5.17 4.95 -4.35
CA PHE A 104 -6.40 5.19 -3.59
C PHE A 104 -6.97 3.93 -2.94
N GLU A 105 -6.87 2.77 -3.58
CA GLU A 105 -7.29 1.49 -3.01
C GLU A 105 -6.50 1.15 -1.75
N TYR A 106 -5.17 1.28 -1.78
CA TYR A 106 -4.33 1.09 -0.60
C TYR A 106 -4.67 2.11 0.50
N CYS A 107 -4.83 3.39 0.17
CA CYS A 107 -5.22 4.40 1.15
C CYS A 107 -6.53 4.00 1.85
N LYS A 108 -7.51 3.52 1.10
CA LYS A 108 -8.80 3.05 1.64
C LYS A 108 -8.63 1.83 2.53
N ILE A 109 -7.90 0.80 2.08
CA ILE A 109 -7.65 -0.43 2.83
C ILE A 109 -6.98 -0.12 4.17
N PHE A 110 -5.86 0.60 4.15
CA PHE A 110 -5.09 0.91 5.36
C PHE A 110 -5.82 1.87 6.30
N THR A 111 -6.73 2.69 5.79
CA THR A 111 -7.56 3.57 6.65
C THR A 111 -8.71 2.80 7.30
N LEU A 112 -9.35 1.88 6.58
CA LEU A 112 -10.51 1.13 7.09
C LEU A 112 -10.13 -0.04 8.01
N LEU A 113 -8.91 -0.55 7.85
CA LEU A 113 -8.38 -1.70 8.59
C LEU A 113 -7.25 -1.31 9.56
N ASP A 114 -7.14 -0.03 9.93
CA ASP A 114 -6.05 0.48 10.77
C ASP A 114 -5.97 -0.20 12.16
N GLU A 115 -7.12 -0.58 12.73
CA GLU A 115 -7.21 -1.32 13.99
C GLU A 115 -7.09 -2.85 13.83
N LYS A 116 -6.94 -3.34 12.60
CA LYS A 116 -6.87 -4.78 12.31
C LYS A 116 -5.44 -5.17 11.99
N ARG A 117 -4.86 -6.02 12.83
CA ARG A 117 -3.62 -6.72 12.50
C ARG A 117 -3.95 -8.10 11.95
N VAL A 118 -3.49 -8.35 10.72
CA VAL A 118 -3.56 -9.68 10.12
C VAL A 118 -2.24 -10.38 10.42
N GLU A 119 -2.32 -11.55 11.03
CA GLU A 119 -1.17 -12.38 11.33
C GLU A 119 -1.08 -13.55 10.35
N GLY A 120 0.14 -13.84 9.89
CA GLY A 120 0.40 -14.91 8.93
C GLY A 120 -0.02 -14.56 7.50
N ASN A 121 -0.04 -15.58 6.65
CA ASN A 121 -0.28 -15.46 5.22
C ASN A 121 -1.43 -16.34 4.71
N LYS A 122 -2.22 -16.92 5.61
CA LYS A 122 -3.34 -17.78 5.25
C LYS A 122 -4.62 -16.96 5.13
N ILE A 123 -5.29 -17.03 3.99
CA ILE A 123 -6.55 -16.34 3.74
C ILE A 123 -7.63 -17.32 3.29
N ALA A 124 -8.89 -16.97 3.52
CA ALA A 124 -10.04 -17.69 2.97
C ALA A 124 -10.92 -16.69 2.20
N VAL A 125 -11.53 -17.13 1.11
CA VAL A 125 -12.35 -16.26 0.26
C VAL A 125 -13.82 -16.55 0.54
N LEU A 126 -14.55 -15.54 1.03
CA LEU A 126 -15.99 -15.63 1.21
C LEU A 126 -16.69 -14.87 0.10
N SER A 127 -17.53 -15.58 -0.67
CA SER A 127 -18.25 -15.01 -1.81
C SER A 127 -19.65 -15.61 -1.93
N ASN A 128 -20.60 -14.81 -2.41
CA ASN A 128 -21.94 -15.26 -2.77
C ASN A 128 -22.02 -15.84 -4.21
N SER A 129 -20.93 -15.75 -4.98
CA SER A 129 -20.82 -16.26 -6.34
C SER A 129 -19.58 -17.12 -6.48
N GLY A 130 -19.74 -18.32 -7.05
CA GLY A 130 -18.62 -19.22 -7.32
C GLY A 130 -17.59 -18.58 -8.25
N GLY A 131 -18.02 -17.87 -9.29
CA GLY A 131 -17.11 -17.17 -10.22
C GLY A 131 -16.31 -16.06 -9.54
N LEU A 132 -16.95 -15.23 -8.71
CA LEU A 132 -16.25 -14.21 -7.94
C LEU A 132 -15.32 -14.80 -6.87
N GLY A 133 -15.68 -15.96 -6.30
CA GLY A 133 -14.83 -16.70 -5.38
C GLY A 133 -13.56 -17.21 -6.05
N ILE A 134 -13.67 -17.72 -7.29
CA ILE A 134 -12.51 -18.11 -8.10
C ILE A 134 -11.64 -16.90 -8.43
N LEU A 135 -12.22 -15.78 -8.89
CA LEU A 135 -11.44 -14.57 -9.19
C LEU A 135 -10.75 -14.00 -7.93
N GLY A 136 -11.40 -14.03 -6.78
CA GLY A 136 -10.81 -13.64 -5.51
C GLY A 136 -9.65 -14.55 -5.10
N ALA A 137 -9.79 -15.86 -5.33
CA ALA A 137 -8.73 -16.84 -5.12
C ALA A 137 -7.55 -16.65 -6.10
N ASP A 138 -7.82 -16.40 -7.38
CA ASP A 138 -6.80 -16.14 -8.40
C ASP A 138 -6.00 -14.87 -8.10
N GLY A 139 -6.65 -13.88 -7.50
CA GLY A 139 -6.04 -12.60 -7.13
C GLY A 139 -4.81 -12.72 -6.21
N ILE A 140 -4.63 -13.85 -5.51
CA ILE A 140 -3.46 -14.03 -4.64
C ILE A 140 -2.24 -14.66 -5.30
N LYS A 141 -2.35 -15.10 -6.56
CA LYS A 141 -1.32 -15.88 -7.27
C LYS A 141 0.07 -15.24 -7.26
N ASN A 142 0.14 -13.91 -7.31
CA ASN A 142 1.41 -13.16 -7.31
C ASN A 142 1.72 -12.52 -5.95
N SER A 143 1.14 -13.04 -4.87
CA SER A 143 1.35 -12.57 -3.51
C SER A 143 2.02 -13.63 -2.65
N ARG A 144 2.36 -13.28 -1.40
CA ARG A 144 2.84 -14.24 -0.40
C ARG A 144 1.72 -14.99 0.32
N LEU A 145 0.45 -14.71 -0.04
CA LEU A 145 -0.72 -15.29 0.60
C LEU A 145 -0.96 -16.72 0.08
N SER A 146 -1.60 -17.53 0.92
CA SER A 146 -1.99 -18.90 0.61
C SER A 146 -3.46 -19.12 1.01
N LEU A 147 -4.22 -19.83 0.17
CA LEU A 147 -5.60 -20.19 0.49
C LEU A 147 -5.63 -21.23 1.61
N THR A 148 -6.53 -21.03 2.56
CA THR A 148 -6.83 -21.99 3.61
C THR A 148 -8.30 -22.33 3.63
N LYS A 149 -8.62 -23.55 4.02
CA LYS A 149 -10.00 -23.95 4.33
C LYS A 149 -10.44 -23.29 5.64
N TYR A 150 -11.73 -23.00 5.73
CA TYR A 150 -12.35 -22.59 6.98
C TYR A 150 -12.18 -23.67 8.06
N ILE A 151 -11.94 -23.25 9.30
CA ILE A 151 -11.95 -24.17 10.45
C ILE A 151 -13.37 -24.72 10.68
N LYS A 152 -13.48 -25.94 11.21
CA LYS A 152 -14.77 -26.62 11.43
C LYS A 152 -15.78 -25.75 12.19
N ASN A 153 -15.31 -25.00 13.20
CA ASN A 153 -16.15 -24.10 14.00
C ASN A 153 -16.72 -22.92 13.19
N THR A 154 -16.01 -22.43 12.17
CA THR A 154 -16.52 -21.38 11.29
C THR A 154 -17.57 -21.96 10.33
N ILE A 155 -17.32 -23.17 9.80
CA ILE A 155 -18.28 -23.86 8.93
C ILE A 155 -19.59 -24.19 9.66
N SER A 156 -19.52 -24.62 10.91
CA SER A 156 -20.72 -24.94 11.71
C SER A 156 -21.60 -23.72 11.93
N LYS A 157 -21.01 -22.54 12.16
CA LYS A 157 -21.75 -21.27 12.26
C LYS A 157 -22.45 -20.92 10.94
N PHE A 158 -21.77 -21.06 9.81
CA PHE A 158 -22.39 -20.81 8.50
C PHE A 158 -23.53 -21.77 8.17
N SER A 159 -23.43 -23.05 8.57
CA SER A 159 -24.47 -24.04 8.26
C SER A 159 -25.81 -23.83 8.97
N LEU A 160 -25.88 -22.93 9.96
CA LEU A 160 -27.13 -22.57 10.62
C LEU A 160 -27.96 -21.59 9.78
N ASP A 161 -27.29 -20.69 9.05
CA ASP A 161 -27.93 -19.55 8.38
C ASP A 161 -27.81 -19.57 6.84
N ILE A 162 -26.97 -20.44 6.28
CA ILE A 162 -26.67 -20.49 4.85
C ILE A 162 -27.16 -21.80 4.23
N SER A 163 -27.70 -21.71 3.01
CA SER A 163 -28.15 -22.84 2.20
C SER A 163 -27.15 -24.02 2.18
N LYS A 164 -27.68 -25.25 2.16
CA LYS A 164 -26.89 -26.48 1.99
C LYS A 164 -26.08 -26.53 0.69
N SER A 165 -26.41 -25.68 -0.31
CA SER A 165 -25.67 -25.55 -1.58
C SER A 165 -24.40 -24.72 -1.50
N PHE A 166 -24.05 -24.15 -0.33
CA PHE A 166 -22.85 -23.34 -0.15
C PHE A 166 -21.57 -24.19 -0.26
N SER A 167 -20.65 -23.77 -1.13
CA SER A 167 -19.34 -24.41 -1.30
C SER A 167 -18.42 -24.07 -0.12
N LYS A 168 -17.81 -25.11 0.46
CA LYS A 168 -16.92 -25.00 1.64
C LYS A 168 -15.45 -25.22 1.26
N SER A 169 -15.16 -25.21 -0.04
CA SER A 169 -13.93 -25.74 -0.62
C SER A 169 -12.87 -24.67 -0.88
N ILE A 170 -13.23 -23.39 -0.78
CA ILE A 170 -12.41 -22.20 -1.09
C ILE A 170 -12.71 -21.12 -0.05
#